data_AF-A0A923VGD1-F1
#
_entry.id   AF-A0A923VGD1-F1
#
_cell.length_a   1.000
_cell.length_b   1.000
_cell.length_c   1.000
_cell.angle_alpha   90.00
_cell.angle_beta   90.00
_cell.angle_gamma   90.00
#
_symmetry.space_group_name_H-M   'P 1'
#
loop_
_entity.id
_entity.type
_entity.pdbx_description
1 polymer ?
#
loop_
_entity_poly.entity_id
_entity_poly.type
_entity_poly.pdbx_seq_one_letter_code
_entity_poly.pdbx_strand_id
1 'polypeptide(L)'
;MEFELQKLVRENIQKLTPYSSARHEFTGKGSVFLDANENAYGSPLEEKFNRYPDPLQWQLKFQLARIKGVPAENIFIGNGSDEVIDLAYRIFCNPGEDNVIVC
;
A
#
# COMPACT_ATOMS: atom_id res chain seq x y z
N MET A 1 -18.24 -34.58 -10.46
CA MET A 1 -17.09 -33.73 -10.83
C MET A 1 -16.58 -33.11 -9.55
N GLU A 2 -15.30 -33.26 -9.28
CA GLU A 2 -14.65 -32.71 -8.09
C GLU A 2 -14.23 -31.25 -8.36
N PHE A 3 -14.35 -30.40 -7.36
CA PHE A 3 -13.98 -28.99 -7.48
C PHE A 3 -12.47 -28.83 -7.37
N GLU A 4 -11.85 -28.16 -8.34
CA GLU A 4 -10.41 -27.88 -8.37
C GLU A 4 -10.17 -26.37 -8.41
N LEU A 5 -9.86 -25.77 -7.26
CA LEU A 5 -9.62 -24.32 -7.12
C LEU A 5 -8.52 -23.82 -8.06
N GLN A 6 -7.48 -24.63 -8.26
CA GLN A 6 -6.32 -24.29 -9.09
C GLN A 6 -6.70 -24.05 -10.55
N LYS A 7 -7.80 -24.65 -11.05
CA LYS A 7 -8.29 -24.40 -12.41
C LYS A 7 -9.01 -23.04 -12.54
N LEU A 8 -9.37 -22.41 -11.43
CA LEU A 8 -10.07 -21.11 -11.39
C LEU A 8 -9.13 -19.93 -11.13
N VAL A 9 -7.97 -20.16 -10.51
CA VAL A 9 -7.00 -19.10 -10.22
C VAL A 9 -6.25 -18.72 -11.51
N ARG A 10 -6.07 -17.43 -11.78
CA ARG A 10 -5.30 -16.95 -12.93
C ARG A 10 -3.86 -17.47 -12.91
N GLU A 11 -3.35 -17.88 -14.05
CA GLU A 11 -2.00 -18.47 -14.18
C GLU A 11 -0.89 -17.55 -13.64
N ASN A 12 -0.98 -16.24 -13.91
CA ASN A 12 0.00 -15.27 -13.42
C ASN A 12 0.01 -15.14 -11.89
N ILE A 13 -1.11 -15.43 -11.22
CA ILE A 13 -1.19 -15.43 -9.75
C ILE A 13 -0.64 -16.75 -9.19
N GLN A 14 -0.89 -17.88 -9.86
CA GLN A 14 -0.34 -19.17 -9.43
C GLN A 14 1.19 -19.22 -9.47
N LYS A 15 1.79 -18.57 -10.48
CA LYS A 15 3.24 -18.54 -10.66
C LYS A 15 3.94 -17.43 -9.87
N LEU A 16 3.19 -16.49 -9.29
CA LEU A 16 3.74 -15.37 -8.56
C LEU A 16 4.37 -15.84 -7.25
N THR A 17 5.59 -15.41 -6.97
CA THR A 17 6.16 -15.47 -5.63
C THR A 17 5.73 -14.20 -4.87
N PRO A 18 5.05 -14.32 -3.71
CA PRO A 18 4.63 -13.16 -2.95
C PRO A 18 5.84 -12.41 -2.38
N TYR A 19 5.67 -11.10 -2.16
CA TYR A 19 6.69 -10.28 -1.51
C TYR A 19 7.00 -10.79 -0.09
N SER A 20 8.29 -10.81 0.24
CA SER A 20 8.82 -11.17 1.57
C SER A 20 9.14 -9.90 2.35
N SER A 21 8.53 -9.75 3.53
CA SER A 21 8.80 -8.61 4.42
C SER A 21 9.80 -9.01 5.51
N ALA A 22 10.38 -8.02 6.19
CA ALA A 22 11.35 -8.27 7.27
C ALA A 22 10.81 -9.21 8.37
N ARG A 23 9.50 -9.14 8.64
CA ARG A 23 8.81 -10.01 9.62
C ARG A 23 8.54 -11.43 9.09
N HIS A 24 8.53 -11.64 7.77
CA HIS A 24 8.50 -12.98 7.20
C HIS A 24 9.87 -13.66 7.28
N GLU A 25 10.96 -12.89 7.18
CA GLU A 25 12.32 -13.44 7.15
C GLU A 25 12.89 -13.72 8.54
N PHE A 26 12.46 -12.98 9.56
CA PHE A 26 12.90 -13.16 10.94
C PHE A 26 11.89 -13.93 11.79
N THR A 27 12.28 -15.12 12.25
CA THR A 27 11.43 -16.02 13.08
C THR A 27 11.82 -16.04 14.57
N GLY A 28 12.81 -15.22 14.97
CA GLY A 28 13.29 -15.14 16.35
C GLY A 28 12.49 -14.16 17.23
N LYS A 29 12.88 -14.05 18.51
CA LYS A 29 12.40 -12.99 19.41
C LYS A 29 13.42 -11.85 19.43
N GLY A 30 13.05 -10.70 18.86
CA GLY A 30 13.82 -9.45 18.94
C GLY A 30 13.30 -8.56 20.06
N SER A 31 14.20 -7.88 20.77
CA SER A 31 13.86 -6.81 21.73
C SER A 31 14.00 -5.41 21.12
N VAL A 32 14.74 -5.28 20.01
CA VAL A 32 14.98 -4.04 19.26
C VAL A 32 14.73 -4.32 17.78
N PHE A 33 13.90 -3.51 17.15
CA PHE A 33 13.49 -3.66 15.75
C PHE A 33 14.00 -2.47 14.92
N LEU A 34 14.94 -2.72 14.00
CA LEU A 34 15.56 -1.74 13.11
C LEU A 34 15.60 -2.26 11.66
N ASP A 35 14.49 -2.83 11.20
CA ASP A 35 14.41 -3.63 9.97
C ASP A 35 13.29 -3.19 8.99
N ALA A 36 12.39 -2.31 9.42
CA ALA A 36 11.23 -1.86 8.63
C ALA A 36 11.11 -0.33 8.51
N ASN A 37 12.14 0.43 8.89
CA ASN A 37 12.16 1.91 8.87
C ASN A 37 11.02 2.56 9.67
N GLU A 38 10.49 1.87 10.69
CA GLU A 38 9.42 2.38 11.55
C GLU A 38 9.95 3.50 12.46
N ASN A 39 9.07 4.45 12.79
CA ASN A 39 9.39 5.48 13.76
C ASN A 39 9.39 4.88 15.19
N ALA A 40 10.45 5.13 15.96
CA ALA A 40 10.62 4.56 17.30
C ALA A 40 9.66 5.14 18.37
N TYR A 41 8.98 6.26 18.11
CA TYR A 41 8.16 6.95 19.10
C TYR A 41 6.69 6.49 19.12
N GLY A 42 6.28 5.60 18.22
CA GLY A 42 4.92 5.06 18.18
C GLY A 42 3.87 6.05 17.64
N SER A 43 2.59 5.72 17.83
CA SER A 43 1.47 6.55 17.36
C SER A 43 1.31 7.80 18.24
N PRO A 44 1.10 8.99 17.66
CA PRO A 44 0.84 10.21 18.42
C PRO A 44 -0.63 10.38 18.82
N LEU A 45 -1.54 9.44 18.52
CA LEU A 45 -2.99 9.62 18.67
C LEU A 45 -3.60 8.73 19.77
N GLU A 46 -4.58 9.29 20.49
CA GLU A 46 -5.32 8.62 21.60
C GLU A 46 -6.79 8.25 21.23
N GLU A 47 -7.21 8.45 19.98
CA GLU A 47 -8.63 8.56 19.61
C GLU A 47 -9.36 7.24 19.30
N LYS A 48 -10.71 7.31 19.29
CA LYS A 48 -11.65 6.20 19.02
C LYS A 48 -12.32 6.35 17.65
N PHE A 49 -12.28 5.31 16.80
CA PHE A 49 -12.73 5.34 15.40
C PHE A 49 -14.06 4.58 15.16
N ASN A 50 -15.19 5.08 15.64
CA ASN A 50 -16.49 4.41 15.49
C ASN A 50 -17.36 4.90 14.31
N ARG A 51 -16.87 5.86 13.51
CA ARG A 51 -17.58 6.40 12.34
C ARG A 51 -16.68 6.34 11.11
N TYR A 52 -17.29 6.18 9.94
CA TYR A 52 -16.57 6.24 8.68
C TYR A 52 -15.91 7.62 8.51
N PRO A 53 -14.68 7.67 8.00
CA PRO A 53 -13.96 8.93 7.75
C PRO A 53 -14.53 9.66 6.54
N ASP A 54 -14.09 10.91 6.33
CA ASP A 54 -14.32 11.64 5.08
C ASP A 54 -13.70 10.88 3.90
N PRO A 55 -14.50 10.42 2.91
CA PRO A 55 -13.98 9.67 1.78
C PRO A 55 -13.09 10.49 0.84
N LEU A 56 -13.16 11.83 0.89
CA LEU A 56 -12.36 12.71 0.04
C LEU A 56 -11.10 13.24 0.74
N GLN A 57 -11.02 13.05 2.06
CA GLN A 57 -9.88 13.39 2.91
C GLN A 57 -9.45 14.86 2.79
N TRP A 58 -10.40 15.78 2.61
CA TRP A 58 -10.12 17.18 2.25
C TRP A 58 -9.27 17.89 3.29
N GLN A 59 -9.57 17.70 4.58
CA GLN A 59 -8.81 18.32 5.66
C GLN A 59 -7.34 17.93 5.60
N LEU A 60 -7.03 16.65 5.35
CA LEU A 60 -5.67 16.16 5.21
C LEU A 60 -5.00 16.75 3.97
N LYS A 61 -5.70 16.79 2.82
CA LYS A 61 -5.18 17.39 1.58
C LYS A 61 -4.83 18.86 1.74
N PHE A 62 -5.64 19.65 2.46
CA PHE A 62 -5.31 21.05 2.72
C PHE A 62 -4.06 21.22 3.61
N GLN A 63 -3.88 20.38 4.63
CA GLN A 63 -2.66 20.41 5.44
C GLN A 63 -1.43 20.01 4.59
N LEU A 64 -1.55 18.97 3.78
CA LEU A 64 -0.49 18.53 2.87
C LEU A 64 -0.16 19.59 1.82
N ALA A 65 -1.17 20.24 1.23
CA ALA A 65 -0.99 21.34 0.27
C ALA A 65 -0.11 22.46 0.85
N ARG A 66 -0.36 22.84 2.11
CA ARG A 66 0.47 23.84 2.81
C ARG A 66 1.93 23.37 2.98
N ILE A 67 2.15 22.10 3.28
CA ILE A 67 3.50 21.53 3.50
C ILE A 67 4.25 21.36 2.17
N LYS A 68 3.55 20.89 1.13
CA LYS A 68 4.14 20.50 -0.16
C LYS A 68 4.17 21.62 -1.20
N GLY A 69 3.42 22.71 -0.98
CA GLY A 69 3.38 23.85 -1.89
C GLY A 69 2.63 23.56 -3.21
N VAL A 70 1.73 22.58 -3.22
CA VAL A 70 0.90 22.23 -4.38
C VAL A 70 -0.59 22.35 -4.04
N PRO A 71 -1.47 22.66 -5.01
CA PRO A 71 -2.91 22.75 -4.76
C PRO A 71 -3.50 21.42 -4.25
N ALA A 72 -4.50 21.49 -3.36
CA ALA A 72 -5.08 20.32 -2.71
C ALA A 72 -5.82 19.40 -3.70
N GLU A 73 -6.37 19.97 -4.76
CA GLU A 73 -6.99 19.26 -5.89
C GLU A 73 -5.99 18.41 -6.68
N ASN A 74 -4.70 18.71 -6.60
CA ASN A 74 -3.62 17.94 -7.24
C ASN A 74 -3.03 16.88 -6.29
N ILE A 75 -3.65 16.65 -5.12
CA ILE A 75 -3.20 15.66 -4.14
C ILE A 75 -4.17 14.48 -4.10
N PHE A 76 -3.62 13.30 -4.37
CA PHE A 76 -4.26 12.01 -4.17
C PHE A 76 -3.65 11.30 -2.95
N ILE A 77 -4.47 10.61 -2.16
CA ILE A 77 -4.06 9.91 -0.94
C ILE A 77 -4.49 8.45 -1.05
N GLY A 78 -3.53 7.53 -0.97
CA GLY A 78 -3.78 6.09 -0.83
C GLY A 78 -3.63 5.61 0.60
N ASN A 79 -4.09 4.38 0.88
CA ASN A 79 -3.82 3.66 2.12
C ASN A 79 -2.40 3.09 2.12
N GLY A 80 -1.42 3.99 2.24
CA GLY A 80 -0.01 3.69 1.99
C GLY A 80 0.36 3.88 0.51
N SER A 81 1.66 4.00 0.25
CA SER A 81 2.18 4.20 -1.12
C SER A 81 1.94 3.00 -2.03
N ASP A 82 1.81 1.79 -1.48
CA ASP A 82 1.61 0.56 -2.26
C ASP A 82 0.31 0.60 -3.07
N GLU A 83 -0.77 1.17 -2.51
CA GLU A 83 -2.02 1.37 -3.23
C GLU A 83 -1.85 2.39 -4.37
N VAL A 84 -1.06 3.45 -4.14
CA VAL A 84 -0.79 4.46 -5.17
C VAL A 84 0.00 3.84 -6.33
N ILE A 85 0.95 2.95 -6.03
CA ILE A 85 1.71 2.20 -7.05
C ILE A 85 0.79 1.25 -7.82
N ASP A 86 -0.05 0.46 -7.13
CA ASP A 86 -1.02 -0.45 -7.78
C ASP A 86 -1.99 0.31 -8.70
N LEU A 87 -2.50 1.47 -8.27
CA LEU A 87 -3.36 2.31 -9.10
C LEU A 87 -2.63 2.85 -10.33
N ALA A 88 -1.37 3.26 -10.19
CA ALA A 88 -0.58 3.70 -11.35
C ALA A 88 -0.45 2.60 -12.41
N TYR A 89 -0.18 1.36 -11.98
CA TYR A 89 -0.16 0.20 -12.89
C TYR A 89 -1.53 -0.01 -13.55
N ARG A 90 -2.63 0.02 -12.77
CA ARG A 90 -3.98 -0.24 -13.30
C ARG A 90 -4.49 0.84 -14.26
N ILE A 91 -4.09 2.09 -14.06
CA ILE A 91 -4.55 3.22 -14.87
C ILE A 91 -3.78 3.28 -16.19
N PHE A 92 -2.47 3.00 -16.16
CA PHE A 92 -1.58 3.30 -17.30
C PHE A 92 -0.98 2.08 -18.00
N CYS A 93 -1.15 0.85 -17.49
CA CYS A 93 -0.55 -0.34 -18.09
C CYS A 93 -1.61 -1.39 -18.47
N ASN A 94 -1.62 -1.78 -19.75
CA ASN A 94 -2.36 -2.93 -20.24
C ASN A 94 -1.61 -4.23 -19.91
N PRO A 95 -2.21 -5.18 -19.15
CA PRO A 95 -1.53 -6.42 -18.78
C PRO A 95 -1.11 -7.26 -20.00
N GLY A 96 0.18 -7.57 -20.10
CA GLY A 96 0.75 -8.38 -21.20
C GLY A 96 1.22 -7.57 -22.41
N GLU A 97 1.00 -6.25 -22.42
CA GLU A 97 1.40 -5.35 -23.50
C GLU A 97 2.40 -4.30 -23.01
N ASP A 98 2.03 -3.58 -21.95
CA ASP A 98 2.85 -2.50 -21.40
C ASP A 98 3.83 -2.99 -20.33
N ASN A 99 4.94 -2.25 -20.16
CA ASN A 99 5.99 -2.57 -19.20
C ASN A 99 6.26 -1.39 -18.26
N VAL A 100 6.69 -1.70 -17.03
CA VAL A 100 7.13 -0.71 -16.04
C VAL A 100 8.62 -0.88 -15.77
N ILE A 101 9.33 0.24 -15.66
CA ILE A 101 10.77 0.29 -15.40
C ILE A 101 10.98 0.92 -14.02
N VAL A 102 11.83 0.31 -13.20
CA VAL A 102 12.27 0.83 -11.91
C VAL A 102 13.79 1.01 -11.98
N CYS A 103 14.32 2.10 -11.41
CA CYS A 103 15.75 2.43 -11.38
C CYS A 103 16.39 2.01 -10.05
#